data_AF-A0AAP6CZP5-F1
#
_entry.id   AF-A0AAP6CZP5-F1
#
_cell.length_a   1.000
_cell.length_b   1.000
_cell.length_c   1.000
_cell.angle_alpha   90.00
_cell.angle_beta   90.00
_cell.angle_gamma   90.00
#
_symmetry.space_group_name_H-M   'P 1'
#
loop_
_entity.id
_entity.type
_entity.pdbx_description
1 polymer ?
#
loop_
_entity_poly.entity_id
_entity_poly.type
_entity_poly.pdbx_seq_one_letter_code
_entity_poly.pdbx_strand_id
1 'polypeptide(L)'
;MMQQIKNETLKEVFKQWASDDGVVVINPATEQELIRLKPSSIEELDCLIEACSAEQVRWAKLSAKERSSCLKNWHQLLMEHAEDIATIITL
;
A
#
# COMPACT_ATOMS: atom_id res chain seq x y z
N MET A 1 3.31 5.11 -15.50
CA MET A 1 3.55 4.96 -14.05
C MET A 1 4.57 3.86 -13.72
N MET A 2 4.29 2.58 -14.04
CA MET A 2 5.05 1.42 -13.52
C MET A 2 6.52 1.29 -13.97
N GLN A 3 6.94 2.00 -15.03
CA GLN A 3 8.32 1.93 -15.53
C GLN A 3 9.31 2.71 -14.66
N GLN A 4 8.85 3.70 -13.87
CA GLN A 4 9.72 4.56 -13.06
C GLN A 4 9.94 4.03 -11.63
N ILE A 5 9.13 3.06 -11.19
CA ILE A 5 9.29 2.38 -9.90
C ILE A 5 10.33 1.27 -10.09
N LYS A 6 11.32 1.16 -9.21
CA LYS A 6 12.35 0.11 -9.24
C LYS A 6 11.91 -1.15 -8.48
N ASN A 7 11.24 -0.98 -7.34
CA ASN A 7 10.78 -2.08 -6.49
C ASN A 7 9.70 -2.95 -7.18
N GLU A 8 10.04 -4.21 -7.43
CA GLU A 8 9.16 -5.18 -8.10
C GLU A 8 7.95 -5.57 -7.25
N THR A 9 8.07 -5.63 -5.92
CA THR A 9 6.95 -5.91 -5.03
C THR A 9 5.88 -4.81 -5.13
N LEU A 10 6.30 -3.54 -5.16
CA LEU A 10 5.36 -2.42 -5.35
C LEU A 10 4.63 -2.52 -6.70
N LYS A 11 5.33 -2.91 -7.77
CA LYS A 11 4.72 -3.13 -9.10
C LYS A 11 3.65 -4.22 -9.06
N GLU A 12 3.94 -5.36 -8.44
CA GLU A 12 3.00 -6.46 -8.35
C GLU A 12 1.76 -6.10 -7.50
N VAL A 13 1.95 -5.37 -6.41
CA VAL A 13 0.83 -4.86 -5.59
C VAL A 13 -0.07 -3.93 -6.41
N PHE A 14 0.50 -2.99 -7.16
CA PHE A 14 -0.30 -2.10 -8.02
C PHE A 14 -1.05 -2.87 -9.12
N LYS A 15 -0.43 -3.90 -9.72
CA LYS A 15 -1.13 -4.79 -10.67
C LYS A 15 -2.30 -5.52 -10.03
N GLN A 16 -2.12 -6.00 -8.80
CA GLN A 16 -3.18 -6.70 -8.07
C GLN A 16 -4.39 -5.80 -7.79
N TRP A 17 -4.16 -4.50 -7.60
CA TRP A 17 -5.24 -3.52 -7.35
C TRP A 17 -5.82 -2.90 -8.62
N ALA A 18 -5.20 -3.15 -9.79
CA ALA A 18 -5.63 -2.61 -11.06
C ALA A 18 -6.96 -3.24 -11.51
N SER A 19 -7.86 -2.42 -12.06
CA SER A 19 -9.13 -2.87 -12.65
C SER A 19 -9.58 -1.92 -13.75
N ASP A 20 -9.95 -2.44 -14.91
CA ASP A 20 -10.34 -1.64 -16.08
C ASP A 20 -11.56 -0.73 -15.81
N ASP A 21 -12.50 -1.21 -14.97
CA ASP A 21 -13.69 -0.47 -14.53
C ASP A 21 -13.46 0.30 -13.21
N GLY A 22 -12.20 0.44 -12.78
CA GLY A 22 -11.81 1.09 -11.54
C GLY A 22 -11.84 2.62 -11.58
N VAL A 23 -11.56 3.23 -10.43
CA VAL A 23 -11.40 4.68 -10.30
C VAL A 23 -10.08 5.10 -10.95
N VAL A 24 -10.14 6.03 -11.90
CA VAL A 24 -8.97 6.56 -12.59
C VAL A 24 -8.13 7.41 -11.65
N VAL A 25 -6.86 7.07 -11.51
CA VAL A 25 -5.83 7.87 -10.84
C VAL A 25 -5.00 8.55 -11.91
N ILE A 26 -4.89 9.87 -11.84
CA ILE A 26 -4.15 10.69 -12.81
C ILE A 26 -2.95 11.37 -12.17
N ASN A 27 -1.97 11.73 -12.99
CA ASN A 27 -0.93 12.65 -12.62
C ASN A 27 -1.48 14.09 -12.67
N PRO A 28 -1.51 14.84 -11.55
CA PRO A 28 -2.11 16.16 -11.53
C PRO A 28 -1.29 17.23 -12.29
N ALA A 29 -0.01 17.00 -12.56
CA ALA A 29 0.85 17.93 -13.29
C ALA A 29 0.75 17.76 -14.82
N THR A 30 0.36 16.58 -15.31
CA THR A 30 0.28 16.28 -16.75
C THR A 30 -1.10 15.84 -17.23
N GLU A 31 -2.04 15.64 -16.32
CA GLU A 31 -3.38 15.08 -16.55
C GLU A 31 -3.38 13.65 -17.13
N GLN A 32 -2.22 12.98 -17.16
CA GLN A 32 -2.08 11.64 -17.71
C GLN A 32 -2.60 10.57 -16.73
N GLU A 33 -3.34 9.59 -17.23
CA GLU A 33 -3.77 8.42 -16.46
C GLU A 33 -2.57 7.58 -16.01
N LEU A 34 -2.50 7.30 -14.71
CA LEU A 34 -1.46 6.48 -14.09
C LEU A 34 -1.89 5.02 -13.93
N ILE A 35 -3.08 4.81 -13.36
CA ILE A 35 -3.67 3.50 -13.05
C ILE A 35 -5.17 3.64 -12.80
N ARG A 36 -5.93 2.55 -12.99
CA ARG A 36 -7.33 2.44 -12.53
C ARG A 36 -7.40 1.49 -11.35
N LEU A 37 -7.86 1.96 -10.20
CA LEU A 37 -7.91 1.18 -8.96
C LEU A 37 -9.29 0.61 -8.72
N LYS A 38 -9.36 -0.68 -8.40
CA LYS A 38 -10.61 -1.32 -7.96
C LYS A 38 -11.08 -0.67 -6.65
N PRO A 39 -12.29 -0.09 -6.57
CA PRO A 39 -12.84 0.34 -5.29
C PRO A 39 -13.18 -0.90 -4.44
N SER A 40 -12.94 -0.82 -3.13
CA SER A 40 -13.37 -1.85 -2.20
C SER A 40 -14.89 -1.87 -2.08
N SER A 41 -15.51 -3.05 -2.06
CA SER A 41 -16.94 -3.18 -1.74
C SER A 41 -17.18 -3.07 -0.23
N ILE A 42 -18.43 -2.79 0.18
CA ILE A 42 -18.78 -2.73 1.61
C ILE A 42 -18.58 -4.09 2.27
N GLU A 43 -18.97 -5.17 1.58
CA GLU A 43 -18.82 -6.54 2.06
C GLU A 43 -17.35 -6.94 2.21
N GLU A 44 -16.50 -6.55 1.26
CA GLU A 44 -15.04 -6.73 1.36
C GLU A 44 -14.47 -5.99 2.58
N LEU A 45 -14.94 -4.76 2.82
CA LEU A 45 -14.53 -3.95 3.96
C LEU A 45 -14.97 -4.57 5.30
N ASP A 46 -16.21 -5.05 5.41
CA ASP A 46 -16.72 -5.69 6.63
C ASP A 46 -15.89 -6.92 6.99
N CYS A 47 -15.60 -7.79 6.02
CA CYS A 47 -14.71 -8.94 6.23
C CYS A 47 -13.29 -8.53 6.65
N LEU A 48 -12.73 -7.47 6.05
CA LEU A 48 -11.40 -6.97 6.42
C LEU A 48 -11.38 -6.38 7.83
N ILE A 49 -12.43 -5.67 8.24
CA ILE A 49 -12.56 -5.09 9.58
C ILE A 49 -12.61 -6.20 10.63
N GLU A 50 -13.40 -7.26 10.41
CA GLU A 50 -13.46 -8.40 11.33
C GLU A 50 -12.10 -9.10 11.48
N ALA A 51 -11.41 -9.34 10.36
CA ALA A 51 -10.07 -9.94 10.36
C ALA A 51 -9.04 -9.04 11.09
N CYS A 52 -9.05 -7.74 10.81
CA CYS A 52 -8.19 -6.75 11.47
C CYS A 52 -8.48 -6.67 12.98
N SER A 53 -9.73 -6.78 13.41
CA SER A 53 -10.12 -6.79 14.82
C SER A 53 -9.50 -7.97 15.56
N ALA A 54 -9.52 -9.16 14.96
CA ALA A 54 -8.89 -10.35 15.53
C ALA A 54 -7.36 -10.19 15.67
N GLU A 55 -6.69 -9.67 14.63
CA GLU A 55 -5.24 -9.45 14.65
C GLU A 55 -4.83 -8.29 15.58
N GLN A 56 -5.69 -7.29 15.76
CA GLN A 56 -5.43 -6.19 16.71
C GLN A 56 -5.28 -6.71 18.13
N VAL A 57 -6.10 -7.68 18.55
CA VAL A 57 -6.00 -8.31 19.88
C VAL A 57 -4.66 -9.04 20.03
N ARG A 58 -4.18 -9.69 18.98
CA ARG A 58 -2.87 -10.35 18.97
C ARG A 58 -1.73 -9.35 19.03
N TRP A 59 -1.80 -8.27 18.26
CA TRP A 59 -0.83 -7.17 18.29
C TRP A 59 -0.74 -6.50 19.67
N ALA A 60 -1.89 -6.29 20.32
CA ALA A 60 -1.96 -5.70 21.66
C ALA A 60 -1.26 -6.55 22.73
N LYS A 61 -1.28 -7.88 22.58
CA LYS A 61 -0.61 -8.84 23.48
C LYS A 61 0.90 -8.88 23.33
N LEU A 62 1.46 -8.35 22.24
CA LEU A 62 2.91 -8.30 22.06
C LEU A 62 3.56 -7.43 23.15
N SER A 63 4.80 -7.73 23.48
CA SER A 63 5.61 -6.86 24.33
C SER A 63 5.99 -5.57 23.61
N ALA A 64 6.37 -4.55 24.38
CA ALA A 64 6.90 -3.31 23.81
C ALA A 64 8.14 -3.54 22.93
N LYS A 65 8.98 -4.53 23.28
CA LYS A 65 10.19 -4.88 22.52
C LYS A 65 9.83 -5.46 21.16
N GLU A 66 8.88 -6.39 21.09
CA GLU A 66 8.44 -7.01 19.83
C GLU A 66 7.85 -5.96 18.88
N ARG A 67 6.94 -5.11 19.38
CA ARG A 67 6.39 -4.01 18.58
C ARG A 67 7.48 -3.05 18.09
N SER A 68 8.45 -2.71 18.95
CA SER A 68 9.58 -1.86 18.56
C SER A 68 10.40 -2.48 17.43
N SER A 69 10.63 -3.79 17.44
CA SER A 69 11.36 -4.47 16.37
C SER A 69 10.61 -4.38 15.04
N CYS A 70 9.29 -4.64 15.04
CA CYS A 70 8.47 -4.51 13.84
C CYS A 70 8.51 -3.09 13.26
N LEU A 71 8.36 -2.06 14.09
CA LEU A 71 8.39 -0.66 13.65
C LEU A 71 9.76 -0.23 13.12
N LYS A 72 10.86 -0.72 13.71
CA LYS A 72 12.23 -0.45 13.22
C LYS A 72 12.48 -1.11 11.87
N ASN A 73 12.01 -2.33 11.67
CA ASN A 73 12.09 -3.02 10.38
C ASN A 73 11.27 -2.27 9.32
N TRP A 74 10.06 -1.81 9.66
CA TRP A 74 9.25 -1.00 8.76
C TRP A 74 9.96 0.31 8.39
N HIS A 75 10.56 1.01 9.34
CA HIS A 75 11.38 2.20 9.06
C HIS A 75 12.56 1.87 8.14
N GLN A 76 13.27 0.76 8.35
CA GLN A 76 14.35 0.35 7.47
C GLN A 76 13.86 0.15 6.03
N LEU A 77 12.72 -0.52 5.84
CA LEU A 77 12.12 -0.71 4.52
C LEU A 77 11.72 0.62 3.87
N LEU A 78 11.18 1.58 4.64
CA LEU A 78 10.87 2.92 4.14
C LEU A 78 12.13 3.62 3.62
N MET A 79 13.23 3.55 4.38
CA MET A 79 14.50 4.17 3.99
C MET A 79 15.12 3.48 2.77
N GLU A 80 15.04 2.15 2.70
CA GLU A 80 15.55 1.37 1.57
C GLU A 80 14.80 1.66 0.26
N HIS A 81 13.51 1.98 0.34
CA HIS A 81 12.66 2.25 -0.81
C HIS A 81 12.25 3.72 -0.96
N ALA A 82 13.00 4.64 -0.32
CA ALA A 82 12.66 6.06 -0.28
C ALA A 82 12.53 6.71 -1.66
N GLU A 83 13.37 6.33 -2.63
CA GLU A 83 13.33 6.87 -4.00
C GLU A 83 12.05 6.46 -4.75
N ASP A 84 11.63 5.20 -4.61
CA ASP A 84 10.38 4.70 -5.22
C ASP A 84 9.16 5.36 -4.58
N ILE A 85 9.17 5.50 -3.26
CA ILE A 85 8.09 6.20 -2.52
C ILE A 85 8.02 7.66 -2.96
N ALA A 86 9.15 8.36 -3.04
CA ALA A 86 9.20 9.75 -3.50
C ALA A 86 8.65 9.89 -4.92
N THR A 87 9.03 8.99 -5.82
CA THR A 87 8.51 8.94 -7.19
C THR A 87 6.99 8.81 -7.18
N ILE A 88 6.44 7.85 -6.42
CA ILE A 88 4.99 7.62 -6.33
C ILE A 88 4.24 8.86 -5.81
N ILE A 89 4.78 9.58 -4.83
CA ILE A 89 4.13 10.77 -4.25
C ILE A 89 4.13 11.97 -5.21
N THR A 90 5.11 12.04 -6.12
CA THR A 90 5.26 13.16 -7.08
C THR A 90 4.56 12.95 -8.41
N LEU A 91 4.22 11.70 -8.73
CA LEU A 91 3.48 11.35 -9.94
C LEU A 91 2.00 11.66 -9.76
#